data_AF-A0A1S4DBZ4-F1
#
_entry.id   AF-A0A1S4DBZ4-F1
#
_cell.length_a   1.000
_cell.length_b   1.000
_cell.length_c   1.000
_cell.angle_alpha   90.00
_cell.angle_beta   90.00
_cell.angle_gamma   90.00
#
_symmetry.space_group_name_H-M   'P 1'
#
loop_
_entity.id
_entity.type
_entity.pdbx_description
1 polymer ?
#
loop_
_entity_poly.entity_id
_entity_poly.type
_entity_poly.pdbx_seq_one_letter_code
_entity_poly.pdbx_strand_id
1 'polypeptide(L)'
;MGMQIVKPNGQLKFLVEIFFGIRFSMTGKYEKSGSNTYNVIMDDGAFVAGVYGIPVEMESKFTIEILYTDDKIRISRGYNKILFIHVRVDGSKKK
;
A
#
# COMPACT_ATOMS: atom_id res chain seq x y z
N MET A 1 2.93 -12.38 -0.17
CA MET A 1 1.75 -11.69 0.44
C MET A 1 2.08 -10.21 0.63
N GLY A 2 1.09 -9.32 0.63
CA GLY A 2 1.30 -7.87 0.66
C GLY A 2 0.83 -7.19 1.94
N MET A 3 1.47 -6.09 2.31
CA MET A 3 1.08 -5.21 3.41
C MET A 3 0.96 -3.77 2.91
N GLN A 4 -0.16 -3.14 3.26
CA GLN A 4 -0.39 -1.72 3.02
C GLN A 4 -0.30 -0.97 4.35
N ILE A 5 0.55 0.06 4.39
CA ILE A 5 0.75 0.91 5.57
C ILE A 5 0.33 2.33 5.21
N VAL A 6 -0.72 2.81 5.87
CA VAL A 6 -1.16 4.21 5.79
C VAL A 6 -0.67 4.93 7.04
N LYS A 7 0.15 5.96 6.88
CA LYS A 7 0.67 6.77 7.99
C LYS A 7 -0.26 7.96 8.27
N PRO A 8 -0.27 8.50 9.50
CA PRO A 8 -1.10 9.65 9.86
C PRO A 8 -0.85 10.91 9.02
N ASN A 9 0.37 11.06 8.49
CA ASN A 9 0.76 12.18 7.64
C ASN A 9 0.35 12.03 6.16
N GLY A 10 -0.51 11.06 5.83
CA GLY A 10 -0.95 10.81 4.45
C GLY A 10 0.07 10.05 3.59
N GLN A 11 1.22 9.63 4.14
CA GLN A 11 2.12 8.73 3.42
C GLN A 11 1.55 7.31 3.34
N LEU A 12 1.73 6.70 2.18
CA LEU A 12 1.33 5.33 1.90
C LEU A 12 2.57 4.51 1.55
N LYS A 13 2.63 3.28 2.05
CA LYS A 13 3.64 2.30 1.68
C LYS A 13 2.99 0.98 1.34
N PHE A 14 3.28 0.45 0.15
CA PHE A 14 3.07 -0.96 -0.16
C PHE A 14 4.36 -1.73 0.04
N LEU A 15 4.24 -2.88 0.69
CA LEU A 15 5.30 -3.87 0.80
C LEU A 15 4.75 -5.19 0.29
N VAL A 16 5.31 -5.72 -0.78
CA VAL A 16 4.89 -6.98 -1.37
C VAL A 16 6.07 -7.94 -1.28
N GLU A 17 5.86 -9.04 -0.57
CA GLU A 17 6.82 -10.14 -0.62
C GLU A 17 6.66 -10.87 -1.95
N ILE A 18 7.77 -10.89 -2.71
CA ILE A 18 7.89 -11.62 -3.97
C ILE A 18 8.39 -13.02 -3.62
N PHE A 19 9.46 -13.48 -4.24
CA PHE A 19 9.98 -14.84 -4.11
C PHE A 19 11.40 -14.82 -3.54
N PHE A 20 11.81 -15.91 -2.91
CA PHE A 20 13.15 -16.08 -2.30
C PHE A 20 13.63 -14.92 -1.40
N GLY A 21 12.74 -14.37 -0.57
CA GLY A 21 13.09 -13.29 0.36
C GLY A 21 13.27 -11.91 -0.28
N ILE A 22 12.98 -11.78 -1.58
CA ILE A 22 12.93 -10.49 -2.27
C ILE A 22 11.59 -9.82 -1.99
N ARG A 23 11.62 -8.54 -1.67
CA ARG A 23 10.43 -7.72 -1.41
C ARG A 23 10.40 -6.55 -2.37
N PHE A 24 9.24 -6.25 -2.91
CA PHE A 24 9.00 -4.98 -3.56
C PHE A 24 8.41 -4.00 -2.56
N SER A 25 8.94 -2.78 -2.53
CA SER A 25 8.47 -1.69 -1.70
C SER A 25 8.13 -0.51 -2.60
N MET A 26 6.99 0.12 -2.36
CA MET A 26 6.64 1.36 -3.06
C MET A 26 6.03 2.36 -2.08
N THR A 27 6.52 3.59 -2.12
CA THR A 27 6.04 4.69 -1.29
C THR A 27 5.36 5.77 -2.11
N GLY A 28 4.39 6.41 -1.48
CA GLY A 28 3.56 7.41 -2.13
C GLY A 28 2.74 8.22 -1.14
N LYS A 29 1.80 9.00 -1.70
CA LYS A 29 0.83 9.82 -0.98
C LYS A 29 -0.58 9.26 -1.14
N TYR A 30 -1.37 9.45 -0.10
CA TYR A 30 -2.75 9.01 0.02
C TYR A 30 -3.58 10.18 0.53
N GLU A 31 -4.35 10.79 -0.37
CA GLU A 31 -5.06 12.03 -0.12
C GLU A 31 -6.56 11.84 -0.35
N LYS A 32 -7.38 12.36 0.56
CA LYS A 32 -8.83 12.24 0.45
C LYS A 32 -9.35 13.09 -0.71
N SER A 33 -10.13 12.51 -1.61
CA SER A 33 -10.68 13.20 -2.79
C SER A 33 -12.21 13.21 -2.84
N GLY A 34 -12.88 12.44 -1.98
CA GLY A 34 -14.34 12.44 -1.83
C GLY A 34 -14.78 11.88 -0.49
N SER A 35 -16.03 11.40 -0.41
CA SER A 35 -16.60 10.87 0.84
C SER A 35 -15.89 9.58 1.29
N ASN A 36 -15.74 8.62 0.37
CA ASN A 36 -15.06 7.35 0.56
C ASN A 36 -13.92 7.11 -0.46
N THR A 37 -13.57 8.12 -1.26
CA THR A 37 -12.55 8.03 -2.31
C THR A 37 -11.28 8.79 -1.96
N TYR A 38 -10.15 8.25 -2.43
CA TYR A 38 -8.81 8.74 -2.16
C TYR A 38 -7.97 8.69 -3.43
N ASN A 39 -7.24 9.77 -3.69
CA ASN A 39 -6.23 9.81 -4.73
C ASN A 39 -4.94 9.23 -4.18
N VAL A 40 -4.34 8.34 -4.96
CA VAL A 40 -3.08 7.68 -4.65
C VAL A 40 -2.07 8.02 -5.71
N ILE A 41 -0.93 8.54 -5.25
CA ILE A 41 0.23 8.85 -6.08
C ILE A 41 1.39 8.06 -5.51
N MET A 42 2.02 7.23 -6.33
CA MET A 42 3.20 6.43 -5.97
C MET A 42 4.36 6.86 -6.82
N ASP A 43 5.48 7.16 -6.19
CA ASP A 43 6.60 7.82 -6.86
C ASP A 43 7.92 7.03 -6.70
N ASP A 44 8.10 6.34 -5.57
CA ASP A 44 9.38 5.71 -5.22
C ASP A 44 9.23 4.19 -5.04
N GLY A 45 9.71 3.42 -6.02
CA GLY A 45 9.79 1.96 -5.98
C GLY A 45 11.18 1.45 -5.58
N ALA A 46 11.25 0.27 -4.97
CA ALA A 46 12.50 -0.44 -4.72
C ALA A 46 12.30 -1.96 -4.62
N PHE A 47 13.21 -2.73 -5.19
CA PHE A 47 13.39 -4.15 -4.87
C PHE A 47 14.37 -4.30 -3.72
N VAL A 48 13.99 -5.01 -2.67
CA VAL A 48 14.76 -5.18 -1.43
C VAL A 48 15.10 -6.66 -1.26
N ALA A 49 16.38 -6.96 -1.09
CA ALA A 49 16.90 -8.29 -0.78
C ALA A 49 17.84 -8.17 0.44
N GLY A 50 17.40 -8.68 1.59
CA GLY A 50 18.12 -8.49 2.85
C GLY A 50 18.25 -7.00 3.21
N VAL A 51 19.49 -6.53 3.39
CA VAL A 51 19.81 -5.13 3.70
C VAL A 51 19.97 -4.25 2.46
N TYR A 52 20.02 -4.85 1.27
CA TYR A 52 20.25 -4.14 0.01
C TYR A 52 18.93 -3.81 -0.67
N GLY A 53 18.82 -2.59 -1.19
CA GLY A 53 17.68 -2.11 -1.98
C GLY A 53 18.15 -1.54 -3.31
N ILE A 54 17.53 -1.97 -4.41
CA ILE A 54 17.71 -1.42 -5.75
C ILE A 54 16.53 -0.49 -6.01
N PRO A 55 16.73 0.83 -6.12
CA PRO A 55 15.66 1.77 -6.45
C PRO A 55 15.17 1.52 -7.88
N VAL A 56 13.88 1.72 -8.08
CA VAL A 56 13.24 1.66 -9.40
C VAL A 56 12.32 2.87 -9.52
N GLU A 57 12.56 3.67 -10.54
CA GLU A 57 11.70 4.79 -10.89
C GLU A 57 10.37 4.25 -11.43
N MET A 58 9.29 4.47 -10.69
CA MET A 58 7.95 4.05 -11.05
C MET A 58 6.96 5.08 -10.54
N GLU A 59 6.29 5.76 -11.46
CA GLU A 59 5.18 6.64 -11.13
C GLU A 59 3.84 5.98 -11.45
N SER A 60 2.94 5.92 -10.48
CA SER A 60 1.55 5.49 -10.72
C SER A 60 0.56 6.35 -9.96
N LYS A 61 -0.52 6.71 -10.66
CA LYS A 61 -1.60 7.54 -10.14
C LYS A 61 -2.93 6.83 -10.34
N PHE A 62 -3.66 6.62 -9.25
CA PHE A 62 -4.95 5.94 -9.30
C PHE A 62 -5.84 6.36 -8.14
N THR A 63 -7.15 6.16 -8.29
CA THR A 63 -8.12 6.38 -7.23
C THR A 63 -8.42 5.07 -6.51
N ILE A 64 -8.49 5.12 -5.19
CA ILE A 64 -9.01 4.05 -4.34
C ILE A 64 -10.34 4.49 -3.75
N GLU A 65 -11.33 3.62 -3.82
CA GLU A 65 -12.61 3.74 -3.13
C GLU A 65 -12.64 2.77 -1.95
N ILE A 66 -12.92 3.25 -0.74
CA ILE A 66 -13.19 2.40 0.43
C ILE A 66 -14.64 1.94 0.36
N LEU A 67 -14.83 0.62 0.24
CA LEU A 67 -16.15 0.00 0.20
C LEU A 67 -16.62 -0.43 1.61
N TYR A 68 -15.67 -0.83 2.45
CA TYR A 68 -15.91 -1.25 3.82
C TYR A 68 -14.66 -1.05 4.67
N THR A 69 -14.84 -0.61 5.91
CA THR A 69 -13.76 -0.57 6.89
C THR A 69 -14.32 -0.76 8.30
N ASP A 70 -13.67 -1.61 9.08
CA ASP A 70 -13.86 -1.76 10.52
C ASP A 70 -12.49 -1.97 11.19
N ASP A 71 -12.45 -2.39 12.45
CA ASP A 71 -11.18 -2.59 13.16
C ASP A 71 -10.40 -3.83 12.70
N LYS A 72 -11.02 -4.73 11.93
CA LYS A 72 -10.45 -6.03 11.55
C LYS A 72 -10.12 -6.14 10.07
N ILE A 73 -10.88 -5.49 9.21
CA ILE A 73 -10.86 -5.65 7.77
C ILE A 73 -11.07 -4.29 7.09
N ARG A 74 -10.38 -4.09 5.98
CA ARG A 74 -10.66 -3.03 5.01
C ARG A 74 -10.84 -3.63 3.63
N ILE A 75 -11.95 -3.32 2.98
CA ILE A 75 -12.22 -3.65 1.58
C ILE A 75 -12.17 -2.35 0.78
N SER A 76 -11.33 -2.34 -0.25
CA SER A 76 -11.19 -1.19 -1.13
C SER A 76 -11.15 -1.60 -2.59
N ARG A 77 -11.76 -0.81 -3.46
CA ARG A 77 -11.69 -0.96 -4.91
C ARG A 77 -10.65 0.03 -5.45
N GLY A 78 -9.66 -0.45 -6.18
CA GLY A 78 -8.62 0.40 -6.76
C GLY A 78 -8.61 0.36 -8.28
N TYR A 79 -7.42 0.57 -8.85
CA TYR A 79 -7.18 0.56 -10.30
C TYR A 79 -7.73 -0.70 -10.98
N ASN A 80 -8.26 -0.54 -12.19
CA ASN A 80 -8.91 -1.62 -12.97
C ASN A 80 -9.98 -2.42 -12.21
N LYS A 81 -10.68 -1.78 -11.26
CA LYS A 81 -11.72 -2.39 -10.41
C LYS A 81 -11.21 -3.55 -9.55
N ILE A 82 -9.89 -3.66 -9.34
CA ILE A 82 -9.31 -4.66 -8.45
C ILE A 82 -9.85 -4.43 -7.03
N LEU A 83 -10.35 -5.50 -6.41
CA LEU A 83 -10.76 -5.51 -5.01
C LEU A 83 -9.59 -5.92 -4.13
N PHE A 84 -9.22 -5.04 -3.21
CA PHE A 84 -8.22 -5.29 -2.19
C PHE A 84 -8.93 -5.59 -0.87
N ILE A 85 -8.65 -6.76 -0.31
CA ILE A 85 -9.13 -7.18 1.01
C ILE A 85 -7.93 -7.23 1.95
N HIS A 86 -7.91 -6.34 2.93
CA HIS A 86 -6.85 -6.25 3.92
C HIS A 86 -7.37 -6.64 5.29
N VAL A 87 -6.69 -7.57 5.95
CA VAL A 87 -6.83 -7.75 7.40
C VAL A 87 -6.02 -6.65 8.09
N ARG A 88 -6.66 -5.91 9.00
CA ARG A 88 -6.00 -4.91 9.83
C ARG A 88 -5.22 -5.62 10.93
N VAL A 89 -3.96 -5.20 11.07
CA VAL A 89 -3.06 -5.71 12.10
C VAL A 89 -2.58 -4.54 12.93
N ASP A 90 -2.80 -4.62 14.24
CA ASP A 90 -2.18 -3.70 15.17
C ASP A 90 -0.69 -4.00 15.14
N GLY A 91 0.13 -3.02 14.73
CA GLY A 91 1.56 -3.16 14.43
C GLY A 91 2.45 -3.80 15.52
N SER A 92 1.87 -4.15 16.67
CA SER A 92 2.38 -5.02 17.75
C SER A 92 2.99 -6.35 17.30
N LYS A 93 2.63 -6.88 16.12
CA LYS A 93 3.21 -8.14 15.59
C LYS A 93 4.49 -7.98 14.76
N LYS A 94 5.05 -6.76 14.66
CA LYS A 94 6.37 -6.56 14.05
C LYS A 94 7.47 -6.99 15.04
N LYS A 95 7.84 -8.28 15.00
CA LYS A 95 9.15 -8.74 15.49
C LYS A 95 10.19 -8.52 14.40
#